data_AF-A0A382KFQ4-F1
#
_entry.id   AF-A0A382KFQ4-F1
#
_cell.length_a   1.000
_cell.length_b   1.000
_cell.length_c   1.000
_cell.angle_alpha   90.00
_cell.angle_beta   90.00
_cell.angle_gamma   90.00
#
_symmetry.space_group_name_H-M   'P 1'
#
loop_
_entity.id
_entity.type
_entity.pdbx_description
1 polymer ?
#
loop_
_entity_poly.entity_id
_entity_poly.type
_entity_poly.pdbx_seq_one_letter_code
_entity_poly.pdbx_strand_id
1 'polypeptide(L)'
;MMLKYLIKKSVVDFCLIGANIIFFIYYSLQLLIFTDEFALKNIGFFNHAVAGLSEIIGIIFISFAIGLTIIFFRGLKNQLPLFVTIFLIQIIISLNFWRYVLTDSVGETDLNTITQNALIFSFSGLSMFILLIRHRKKL
;
A
#
# COMPACT_ATOMS: atom_id res chain seq x y z
N MET A 1 -5.70 -33.83 8.24
CA MET A 1 -6.28 -33.05 9.37
C MET A 1 -5.93 -31.56 9.31
N MET A 2 -4.75 -31.16 8.81
CA MET A 2 -4.31 -29.75 8.71
C MET A 2 -5.11 -28.89 7.71
N LEU A 3 -5.66 -29.50 6.63
CA LEU A 3 -6.42 -28.78 5.59
C LEU A 3 -7.79 -28.26 6.08
N LYS A 4 -8.39 -28.92 7.07
CA LYS A 4 -9.70 -28.50 7.63
C LYS A 4 -9.60 -27.30 8.59
N TYR A 5 -8.41 -26.96 9.08
CA TYR A 5 -8.19 -25.79 9.95
C TYR A 5 -7.96 -24.49 9.15
N LEU A 6 -7.68 -24.60 7.84
CA LEU A 6 -7.49 -23.47 6.93
C LEU A 6 -8.80 -22.80 6.49
N ILE A 7 -9.96 -23.43 6.71
CA ILE A 7 -11.22 -23.06 6.05
C ILE A 7 -12.26 -22.60 7.08
N LYS A 8 -12.05 -21.39 7.60
CA LYS A 8 -13.15 -20.47 7.90
C LYS A 8 -12.72 -19.01 7.69
N LYS A 9 -11.83 -18.75 6.72
CA LYS A 9 -11.65 -17.41 6.16
C LYS A 9 -12.78 -17.19 5.16
N SER A 10 -13.49 -16.06 5.26
CA SER A 10 -14.49 -15.76 4.24
C SER A 10 -13.78 -15.43 2.93
N VAL A 11 -14.35 -15.82 1.80
CA VAL A 11 -13.82 -15.50 0.46
C VAL A 11 -13.53 -14.00 0.34
N VAL A 12 -14.38 -13.18 0.96
CA VAL A 12 -14.22 -11.73 1.09
C VAL A 12 -12.89 -11.35 1.76
N ASP A 13 -12.53 -11.95 2.89
CA ASP A 13 -11.28 -11.62 3.59
C ASP A 13 -10.06 -11.97 2.73
N PHE A 14 -10.13 -13.10 2.01
CA PHE A 14 -9.07 -13.55 1.11
C PHE A 14 -8.90 -12.56 -0.05
N CYS A 15 -10.00 -12.15 -0.70
CA CYS A 15 -9.97 -11.15 -1.77
C CYS A 15 -9.43 -9.80 -1.27
N LEU A 16 -9.86 -9.33 -0.09
CA LEU A 16 -9.41 -8.04 0.45
C LEU A 16 -7.92 -8.06 0.80
N ILE A 17 -7.41 -9.11 1.45
CA ILE A 17 -5.97 -9.22 1.75
C ILE A 17 -5.17 -9.36 0.45
N GLY A 18 -5.63 -10.19 -0.49
CA GLY A 18 -4.99 -10.36 -1.79
C GLY A 18 -4.90 -9.05 -2.58
N ALA A 19 -5.97 -8.26 -2.61
CA ALA A 19 -5.98 -6.95 -3.25
C ALA A 19 -4.95 -5.99 -2.63
N ASN A 20 -4.83 -5.97 -1.30
CA ASN A 20 -3.82 -5.15 -0.62
C ASN A 20 -2.38 -5.61 -0.92
N ILE A 21 -2.14 -6.92 -1.04
CA ILE A 21 -0.83 -7.46 -1.44
C ILE A 21 -0.47 -6.96 -2.85
N ILE A 22 -1.39 -7.11 -3.81
CA ILE A 22 -1.17 -6.66 -5.20
C ILE A 22 -0.92 -5.15 -5.25
N PHE A 23 -1.71 -4.37 -4.50
CA PHE A 23 -1.53 -2.93 -4.38
C PHE A 23 -0.11 -2.55 -3.92
N PHE A 24 0.39 -3.19 -2.84
CA PHE A 24 1.72 -2.87 -2.34
C PHE A 24 2.84 -3.32 -3.27
N ILE A 25 2.71 -4.47 -3.92
CA ILE A 25 3.67 -4.94 -4.92
C ILE A 25 3.73 -3.96 -6.09
N TYR A 26 2.57 -3.55 -6.62
CA TYR A 26 2.47 -2.62 -7.73
C TYR A 26 3.20 -1.29 -7.42
N TYR A 27 2.85 -0.64 -6.32
CA TYR A 27 3.47 0.65 -5.97
C TYR A 27 4.93 0.51 -5.57
N SER A 28 5.33 -0.60 -4.94
CA SER A 28 6.73 -0.84 -4.64
C SER A 28 7.56 -0.95 -5.91
N LEU A 29 7.12 -1.75 -6.89
CA LEU A 29 7.81 -1.88 -8.16
C LEU A 29 7.90 -0.53 -8.88
N GLN A 30 6.82 0.25 -8.90
CA GLN A 30 6.84 1.59 -9.50
C GLN A 30 7.88 2.51 -8.84
N LEU A 31 7.98 2.50 -7.51
CA LEU A 31 8.93 3.32 -6.77
C LEU A 31 10.38 2.88 -6.96
N LEU A 32 10.64 1.58 -7.03
CA LEU A 32 11.98 1.02 -7.25
C LEU A 32 12.47 1.26 -8.67
N ILE A 33 11.63 1.01 -9.68
CA ILE A 33 11.95 1.30 -11.09
C ILE A 33 12.21 2.79 -11.28
N PHE A 34 11.40 3.65 -10.65
CA PHE A 34 11.61 5.09 -10.67
C PHE A 34 13.01 5.44 -10.13
N THR A 35 13.44 4.87 -9.00
CA THR A 35 14.78 5.11 -8.46
C THR A 35 15.88 4.69 -9.43
N ASP A 36 15.77 3.51 -10.05
CA ASP A 36 16.76 3.00 -11.00
C ASP A 36 16.89 3.91 -12.23
N GLU A 37 15.76 4.29 -12.84
CA GLU A 37 15.75 5.22 -13.98
C GLU A 37 16.35 6.57 -13.62
N PHE A 38 16.11 7.01 -12.39
CA PHE A 38 16.58 8.29 -11.90
C PHE A 38 18.09 8.30 -11.66
N ALA A 39 18.64 7.23 -11.09
CA ALA A 39 20.07 7.03 -10.90
C ALA A 39 20.83 7.00 -12.23
N LEU A 40 20.27 6.31 -13.24
CA LEU A 40 20.86 6.22 -14.58
C LEU A 40 20.92 7.57 -15.31
N LYS A 41 19.94 8.46 -15.07
CA LYS A 41 19.88 9.79 -15.70
C LYS A 41 20.79 10.83 -15.02
N ASN A 42 21.45 10.48 -13.91
CA ASN A 42 22.45 11.30 -13.20
C ASN A 42 21.99 12.74 -12.92
N ILE A 43 20.74 12.86 -12.47
CA ILE A 43 20.11 14.15 -12.18
C ILE A 43 20.58 14.60 -10.78
N GLY A 44 20.95 15.88 -10.60
CA GLY A 44 21.80 16.39 -9.49
C GLY A 44 21.44 16.01 -8.03
N PHE A 45 22.28 16.45 -7.07
CA PHE A 45 22.26 15.96 -5.67
C PHE A 45 20.89 15.93 -4.96
N PHE A 46 20.10 17.01 -5.04
CA PHE A 46 18.75 17.07 -4.44
C PHE A 46 17.83 15.97 -4.98
N ASN A 47 17.98 15.71 -6.27
CA ASN A 47 17.20 14.76 -7.05
C ASN A 47 17.61 13.32 -6.69
N HIS A 48 18.88 13.07 -6.39
CA HIS A 48 19.33 11.78 -5.86
C HIS A 48 18.75 11.46 -4.46
N ALA A 49 18.58 12.46 -3.60
CA ALA A 49 17.95 12.26 -2.29
C ALA A 49 16.47 11.89 -2.39
N VAL A 50 15.74 12.48 -3.35
CA VAL A 50 14.34 12.12 -3.65
C VAL A 50 14.26 10.67 -4.15
N ALA A 51 15.16 10.26 -5.04
CA ALA A 51 15.24 8.88 -5.52
C ALA A 51 15.54 7.89 -4.39
N GLY A 52 16.48 8.21 -3.50
CA GLY A 52 16.78 7.38 -2.32
C GLY A 52 15.58 7.26 -1.36
N LEU A 53 14.80 8.33 -1.17
CA LEU A 53 13.58 8.28 -0.37
C LEU A 53 12.51 7.40 -1.03
N SER A 54 12.35 7.49 -2.35
CA SER A 54 11.46 6.62 -3.13
C SER A 54 11.82 5.14 -2.96
N GLU A 55 13.11 4.82 -3.01
CA GLU A 55 13.63 3.46 -2.82
C GLU A 55 13.26 2.89 -1.45
N ILE A 56 13.51 3.67 -0.38
CA ILE A 56 13.18 3.28 0.99
C ILE A 56 11.67 3.03 1.13
N ILE A 57 10.83 3.90 0.57
CA ILE A 57 9.37 3.71 0.59
C ILE A 57 8.98 2.44 -0.19
N GLY A 58 9.60 2.19 -1.35
CA GLY A 58 9.42 0.97 -2.12
C GLY A 58 9.72 -0.29 -1.31
N ILE A 59 10.85 -0.30 -0.58
CA ILE A 59 11.25 -1.42 0.30
C ILE A 59 10.25 -1.60 1.45
N ILE A 60 9.75 -0.51 2.05
CA ILE A 60 8.72 -0.57 3.09
C ILE A 60 7.43 -1.19 2.52
N PHE A 61 7.03 -0.84 1.30
CA PHE A 61 5.84 -1.41 0.65
C PHE A 61 6.01 -2.91 0.35
N ILE A 62 7.18 -3.35 -0.13
CA ILE A 62 7.49 -4.79 -0.23
C ILE A 62 7.37 -5.48 1.13
N SER A 63 7.88 -4.84 2.19
CA SER A 63 7.83 -5.40 3.54
C SER A 63 6.38 -5.60 4.02
N PHE A 64 5.48 -4.66 3.73
CA PHE A 64 4.05 -4.84 3.99
C PHE A 64 3.44 -5.95 3.14
N ALA A 65 3.78 -6.05 1.85
CA ALA A 65 3.31 -7.13 0.98
C ALA A 65 3.73 -8.52 1.51
N ILE A 66 4.97 -8.66 1.96
CA ILE A 66 5.48 -9.90 2.57
C ILE A 66 4.73 -10.19 3.88
N GLY A 67 4.58 -9.20 4.75
CA GLY A 67 3.84 -9.36 6.01
C GLY A 67 2.39 -9.81 5.80
N LEU A 68 1.69 -9.18 4.86
CA LEU A 68 0.34 -9.58 4.46
C LEU A 68 0.30 -10.97 3.83
N THR A 69 1.30 -11.34 3.03
CA THR A 69 1.42 -12.69 2.45
C THR A 69 1.57 -13.77 3.54
N ILE A 70 2.37 -13.50 4.57
CA ILE A 70 2.50 -14.42 5.72
C ILE A 70 1.14 -14.59 6.43
N ILE A 71 0.42 -13.50 6.65
CA ILE A 71 -0.92 -13.48 7.28
C ILE A 71 -1.97 -14.18 6.40
N PHE A 72 -1.82 -14.06 5.09
CA PHE A 72 -2.66 -14.73 4.11
C PHE A 72 -2.64 -16.25 4.30
N PHE A 73 -1.47 -16.84 4.58
CA PHE A 73 -1.34 -18.27 4.85
C PHE A 73 -1.55 -18.66 6.33
N ARG A 74 -1.05 -17.85 7.29
CA ARG A 74 -1.06 -18.22 8.72
C ARG A 74 -2.32 -17.80 9.48
N GLY A 75 -3.08 -16.83 8.99
CA GLY A 75 -4.27 -16.29 9.67
C GLY A 75 -4.05 -14.92 10.32
N LEU A 76 -5.15 -14.32 10.83
CA LEU A 76 -5.24 -12.92 11.22
C LEU A 76 -5.08 -12.65 12.74
N LYS A 77 -4.63 -13.63 13.52
CA LYS A 77 -4.61 -13.48 14.99
C LYS A 77 -3.53 -12.48 15.44
N ASN A 78 -3.92 -11.51 16.27
CA ASN A 78 -3.04 -10.52 16.92
C ASN A 78 -2.22 -9.69 15.91
N GLN A 79 -2.83 -9.28 14.80
CA GLN A 79 -2.18 -8.50 13.73
C GLN A 79 -2.68 -7.06 13.65
N LEU A 80 -3.45 -6.60 14.65
CA LEU A 80 -4.00 -5.24 14.69
C LEU A 80 -2.97 -4.14 14.40
N PRO A 81 -1.75 -4.13 14.99
CA PRO A 81 -0.79 -3.06 14.73
C PRO A 81 -0.40 -2.95 13.26
N LEU A 82 -0.18 -4.07 12.57
CA LEU A 82 0.14 -4.08 11.15
C LEU A 82 -1.04 -3.57 10.32
N PHE A 83 -2.26 -4.04 10.64
CA PHE A 83 -3.45 -3.70 9.88
C PHE A 83 -3.80 -2.22 10.00
N VAL A 84 -3.69 -1.67 11.22
CA VAL A 84 -3.87 -0.24 11.49
C VAL A 84 -2.78 0.58 10.80
N THR A 85 -1.52 0.15 10.86
CA THR A 85 -0.42 0.85 10.18
C THR A 85 -0.67 0.96 8.67
N ILE A 86 -1.03 -0.15 8.03
CA ILE A 86 -1.33 -0.19 6.59
C ILE A 86 -2.51 0.71 6.26
N PHE A 87 -3.60 0.63 7.04
CA PHE A 87 -4.77 1.48 6.86
C PHE A 87 -4.42 2.96 6.96
N LEU A 88 -3.65 3.35 7.99
CA LEU A 88 -3.24 4.73 8.19
C LEU A 88 -2.37 5.23 7.05
N ILE A 89 -1.39 4.44 6.60
CA ILE A 89 -0.53 4.81 5.46
C ILE A 89 -1.38 5.04 4.20
N GLN A 90 -2.30 4.13 3.89
CA GLN A 90 -3.14 4.24 2.70
C GLN A 90 -4.03 5.49 2.74
N ILE A 91 -4.70 5.74 3.87
CA ILE A 91 -5.59 6.90 4.01
C ILE A 91 -4.82 8.21 4.07
N ILE A 92 -3.71 8.30 4.80
CA ILE A 92 -2.91 9.53 4.90
C ILE A 92 -2.33 9.90 3.53
N ILE A 93 -1.83 8.92 2.76
CA ILE A 93 -1.34 9.16 1.40
C ILE A 93 -2.51 9.57 0.48
N SER A 94 -3.67 8.92 0.59
CA SER A 94 -4.85 9.31 -0.18
C SER A 94 -5.28 10.75 0.10
N LEU A 95 -5.34 11.15 1.38
CA LEU A 95 -5.66 12.52 1.79
C LEU A 95 -4.65 13.53 1.24
N ASN A 96 -3.37 13.16 1.20
CA ASN A 96 -2.34 14.00 0.59
C ASN A 96 -2.55 14.17 -0.92
N PHE A 97 -2.91 13.12 -1.65
CA PHE A 97 -3.26 13.25 -3.07
C PHE A 97 -4.54 14.06 -3.28
N TRP A 98 -5.58 13.85 -2.48
CA TRP A 98 -6.79 14.66 -2.53
C TRP A 98 -6.53 16.13 -2.23
N ARG A 99 -5.61 16.44 -1.30
CA ARG A 99 -5.15 17.82 -1.09
C ARG A 99 -4.65 18.41 -2.41
N TYR A 100 -3.74 17.72 -3.12
CA TYR A 100 -3.22 18.21 -4.39
C TYR A 100 -4.30 18.37 -5.47
N VAL A 101 -5.29 17.48 -5.52
CA VAL A 101 -6.43 17.59 -6.45
C VAL A 101 -7.28 18.81 -6.13
N LEU A 102 -7.61 19.03 -4.86
CA LEU A 102 -8.48 20.12 -4.42
C LEU A 102 -7.81 21.49 -4.51
N THR A 103 -6.48 21.56 -4.36
CA THR A 103 -5.70 22.80 -4.44
C THR A 103 -5.09 23.06 -5.81
N ASP A 104 -5.36 22.20 -6.80
CA ASP A 104 -4.78 22.27 -8.16
C ASP A 104 -3.26 22.48 -8.16
N SER A 105 -2.55 21.75 -7.29
CA SER A 105 -1.11 21.92 -7.06
C SER A 105 -0.32 20.74 -7.63
N VAL A 106 -0.26 20.69 -8.96
CA VAL A 106 0.13 19.48 -9.72
C VAL A 106 1.64 19.24 -9.90
N GLY A 107 2.48 20.22 -9.57
CA GLY A 107 3.94 20.07 -9.70
C GLY A 107 4.35 19.68 -11.12
N GLU A 108 5.18 18.64 -11.25
CA GLU A 108 5.59 18.06 -12.55
C GLU A 108 4.68 16.91 -13.04
N THR A 109 3.66 16.53 -12.27
CA THR A 109 2.73 15.45 -12.61
C THR A 109 1.41 16.03 -13.12
N ASP A 110 0.63 15.28 -13.90
CA ASP A 110 -0.69 15.74 -14.32
C ASP A 110 -1.77 15.47 -13.26
N LEU A 111 -2.79 16.35 -13.21
CA LEU A 111 -3.90 16.26 -12.27
C LEU A 111 -4.66 14.92 -12.36
N ASN A 112 -4.76 14.36 -13.56
CA ASN A 112 -5.48 13.10 -13.79
C ASN A 112 -4.72 11.92 -13.16
N THR A 113 -3.41 11.84 -13.30
CA THR A 113 -2.56 10.84 -12.63
C THR A 113 -2.64 10.99 -11.10
N ILE A 114 -2.59 12.21 -10.57
CA ILE A 114 -2.76 12.44 -9.12
C ILE A 114 -4.14 11.97 -8.65
N THR A 115 -5.18 12.26 -9.42
CA THR A 115 -6.56 11.85 -9.11
C THR A 115 -6.72 10.34 -9.13
N GLN A 116 -6.14 9.65 -10.11
CA GLN A 116 -6.15 8.19 -10.18
C GLN A 116 -5.46 7.58 -8.96
N ASN A 117 -4.28 8.09 -8.57
CA ASN A 117 -3.60 7.65 -7.36
C ASN A 117 -4.44 7.93 -6.09
N ALA A 118 -5.08 9.10 -5.99
CA ALA A 118 -5.97 9.43 -4.88
C ALA A 118 -7.08 8.37 -4.72
N LEU A 119 -7.72 7.99 -5.83
CA LEU A 119 -8.76 6.97 -5.88
C LEU A 119 -8.25 5.58 -5.51
N ILE A 120 -7.12 5.14 -6.09
CA ILE A 120 -6.55 3.81 -5.81
C ILE A 120 -6.20 3.68 -4.32
N PHE A 121 -5.56 4.70 -3.73
CA PHE A 121 -5.25 4.74 -2.30
C PHE A 121 -6.51 4.84 -1.42
N SER A 122 -7.55 5.57 -1.84
CA SER A 122 -8.85 5.60 -1.16
C SER A 122 -9.50 4.21 -1.13
N PHE A 123 -9.54 3.52 -2.27
CA PHE A 123 -10.15 2.18 -2.36
C PHE A 123 -9.34 1.13 -1.61
N SER A 124 -8.01 1.17 -1.66
CA SER A 124 -7.16 0.27 -0.88
C SER A 124 -7.34 0.52 0.63
N GLY A 125 -7.33 1.78 1.06
CA GLY A 125 -7.62 2.17 2.46
C GLY A 125 -9.00 1.69 2.93
N LEU A 126 -10.04 1.85 2.10
CA LEU A 126 -11.38 1.35 2.40
C LEU A 126 -11.41 -0.18 2.51
N SER A 127 -10.70 -0.89 1.64
CA SER A 127 -10.57 -2.35 1.71
C SER A 127 -9.93 -2.80 3.04
N MET A 128 -8.93 -2.06 3.53
CA MET A 128 -8.27 -2.33 4.79
C MET A 128 -9.16 -1.98 6.00
N PHE A 129 -9.92 -0.90 5.91
CA PHE A 129 -10.92 -0.53 6.89
C PHE A 129 -12.00 -1.60 7.06
N ILE A 130 -12.48 -2.17 5.94
CA ILE A 130 -13.43 -3.28 5.96
C ILE A 130 -12.82 -4.49 6.68
N LEU A 131 -11.56 -4.82 6.42
CA LEU A 131 -10.85 -5.91 7.13
C LEU A 131 -10.78 -5.65 8.65
N LEU A 132 -10.43 -4.43 9.06
CA LEU A 132 -10.40 -4.02 10.47
C LEU A 132 -11.76 -4.19 11.15
N ILE A 133 -12.84 -3.73 10.53
CA ILE A 133 -14.20 -3.87 11.10
C ILE A 133 -14.61 -5.33 11.22
N ARG A 134 -14.37 -6.14 10.17
CA ARG A 134 -14.76 -7.55 10.11
C ARG A 134 -14.05 -8.39 11.18
N HIS A 135 -12.81 -8.05 11.51
CA HIS A 135 -11.98 -8.83 12.44
C HIS A 135 -11.63 -8.09 13.73
N ARG A 136 -12.36 -7.02 14.10
CA ARG A 136 -12.11 -6.18 15.29
C ARG A 136 -11.94 -6.92 16.62
N LYS A 137 -12.47 -8.15 16.75
CA LYS A 137 -12.36 -8.98 17.97
C LYS A 137 -11.23 -10.01 17.92
N LYS A 138 -10.59 -10.19 16.76
CA LYS A 138 -9.61 -11.26 16.46
C LYS A 138 -8.24 -10.71 16.06
N LEU A 139 -8.21 -9.50 15.50
CA LEU A 139 -7.00 -8.77 15.15
C LEU A 139 -6.30 -8.26 16.40
#